data_AF-A0A522GB31-F1
#
_entry.id   AF-A0A522GB31-F1
#
_cell.length_a   1.000
_cell.length_b   1.000
_cell.length_c   1.000
_cell.angle_alpha   90.00
_cell.angle_beta   90.00
_cell.angle_gamma   90.00
#
_symmetry.space_group_name_H-M   'P 1'
#
loop_
_entity.id
_entity.type
_entity.pdbx_description
1 polymer ?
#
loop_
_entity_poly.entity_id
_entity_poly.type
_entity_poly.pdbx_seq_one_letter_code
_entity_poly.pdbx_strand_id
1 'polypeptide(L)'
;MINIYQMIKNYYYFFVGILCILFAFTHALNGHTSVLKVFETNPIDVNTKTVFHYVWHIITAENLIFGIILLFMALYKDLTKVQFVAYLIAIILVARWVVILFFTMRYNKGSVSQIIPDTIAIVIVVALLFLGTRVKSKEGNV
;
A
#
# COMPACT_ATOMS: atom_id res chain seq x y z
N MET A 1 18.77 24.36 11.67
CA MET A 1 18.79 22.98 11.13
C MET A 1 17.66 22.21 11.81
N ILE A 2 16.58 21.90 11.11
CA ILE A 2 15.42 21.21 11.69
C ILE A 2 15.77 19.73 11.81
N ASN A 3 15.77 19.21 13.03
CA ASN A 3 16.06 17.80 13.30
C ASN A 3 14.78 16.97 13.09
N ILE A 4 14.65 16.36 11.90
CA ILE A 4 13.47 15.58 11.47
C ILE A 4 13.10 14.48 12.48
N TYR A 5 14.09 13.89 13.17
CA TYR A 5 13.88 12.85 14.19
C TYR A 5 13.07 13.34 15.40
N GLN A 6 13.08 14.64 15.71
CA GLN A 6 12.27 15.20 16.81
C GLN A 6 10.81 15.48 16.40
N MET A 7 10.53 15.52 15.09
CA MET A 7 9.19 15.77 14.55
C MET A 7 8.35 14.50 14.39
N ILE A 8 8.99 13.36 14.12
CA ILE A 8 8.30 12.07 13.97
C ILE A 8 7.74 11.61 15.31
N LYS A 9 6.41 11.53 15.40
CA LYS A 9 5.67 11.06 16.58
C LYS A 9 5.35 9.57 16.50
N ASN A 10 5.26 9.01 15.29
CA ASN A 10 5.01 7.60 15.07
C ASN A 10 5.90 7.01 13.96
N TYR A 11 6.96 6.31 14.36
CA TYR A 11 7.92 5.69 13.44
C TYR A 11 7.31 4.56 12.60
N TYR A 12 6.28 3.87 13.11
CA TYR A 12 5.60 2.82 12.35
C TYR A 12 4.86 3.41 11.16
N TYR A 13 4.06 4.47 11.37
CA TYR A 13 3.38 5.15 10.27
C TYR A 13 4.37 5.77 9.28
N PHE A 14 5.50 6.31 9.76
CA PHE A 14 6.53 6.84 8.89
C PHE A 14 7.11 5.76 7.97
N PHE A 15 7.54 4.64 8.55
CA PHE A 15 8.14 3.55 7.79
C PHE A 15 7.16 2.89 6.83
N VAL A 16 5.92 2.64 7.28
CA VAL A 16 4.86 2.13 6.39
C VAL A 16 4.56 3.13 5.27
N GLY A 17 4.56 4.43 5.57
CA GLY A 17 4.38 5.48 4.57
C GLY A 17 5.42 5.39 3.44
N ILE A 18 6.70 5.23 3.81
CA ILE A 18 7.78 5.00 2.83
C ILE A 18 7.57 3.70 2.05
N LEU A 19 7.25 2.60 2.72
CA LEU A 19 6.99 1.31 2.06
C LEU A 19 5.85 1.42 1.04
N CYS A 20 4.75 2.08 1.38
CA CYS A 20 3.62 2.28 0.48
C CYS A 20 4.01 3.09 -0.76
N ILE A 21 4.84 4.13 -0.61
CA ILE A 21 5.38 4.89 -1.75
C ILE A 21 6.27 4.00 -2.62
N LEU A 22 7.20 3.25 -2.01
CA LEU A 22 8.06 2.31 -2.74
C LEU A 22 7.23 1.27 -3.50
N PHE A 23 6.21 0.71 -2.86
CA PHE A 23 5.29 -0.24 -3.50
C PHE A 23 4.49 0.37 -4.64
N ALA A 24 4.12 1.66 -4.58
CA ALA A 24 3.51 2.35 -5.71
C ALA A 24 4.45 2.40 -6.92
N PHE A 25 5.72 2.77 -6.71
CA PHE A 25 6.73 2.80 -7.78
C PHE A 25 7.02 1.40 -8.33
N THR A 26 7.25 0.40 -7.48
CA THR A 26 7.54 -0.96 -7.94
C THR A 26 6.33 -1.57 -8.64
N HIS A 27 5.11 -1.31 -8.17
CA HIS A 27 3.88 -1.78 -8.84
C HIS A 27 3.71 -1.14 -10.22
N ALA A 28 3.93 0.17 -10.36
CA ALA A 28 3.89 0.84 -11.66
C ALA A 28 4.94 0.27 -12.62
N LEU A 29 6.18 0.09 -12.15
CA LEU A 29 7.27 -0.46 -12.95
C LEU A 29 7.03 -1.92 -13.36
N ASN A 30 6.53 -2.75 -12.44
CA ASN A 30 6.17 -4.13 -12.73
C ASN A 30 5.09 -4.21 -13.82
N GLY A 31 4.10 -3.33 -13.78
CA GLY A 31 3.06 -3.26 -14.81
C GLY A 31 3.64 -2.99 -16.17
N HIS A 32 4.46 -1.94 -16.28
CA HIS A 32 5.04 -1.54 -17.55
C HIS A 32 5.98 -2.60 -18.13
N THR A 33 6.76 -3.28 -17.29
CA THR A 33 7.76 -4.27 -17.73
C THR A 33 7.20 -5.66 -17.98
N SER A 34 6.01 -5.98 -17.46
CA SER A 34 5.39 -7.30 -17.59
C SER A 34 3.95 -7.23 -18.13
N VAL A 35 2.97 -7.00 -17.26
CA VAL A 35 1.54 -7.15 -17.55
C VAL A 35 1.06 -6.23 -18.69
N LEU A 36 1.46 -4.96 -18.67
CA LEU A 36 1.04 -3.99 -19.69
C LEU A 36 1.73 -4.23 -21.04
N LYS A 37 2.97 -4.71 -21.03
CA LYS A 37 3.71 -5.08 -22.25
C LYS A 37 3.07 -6.26 -23.00
N VAL A 38 2.40 -7.18 -22.29
CA VAL A 38 1.62 -8.26 -22.93
C VAL A 38 0.49 -7.67 -23.75
N PHE A 39 -0.18 -6.62 -23.26
CA PHE A 39 -1.26 -5.96 -24.00
C PHE A 39 -0.74 -5.19 -25.23
N GLU A 40 0.46 -4.65 -25.21
CA GLU A 40 1.04 -3.97 -26.38
C GLU A 40 1.41 -4.95 -27.50
N THR A 41 1.87 -6.15 -27.14
CA THR A 41 2.39 -7.15 -28.09
C THR A 41 1.34 -8.14 -28.60
N ASN A 42 0.13 -8.17 -28.01
CA ASN A 42 -0.94 -9.09 -28.40
C ASN A 42 -2.15 -8.35 -29.02
N PRO A 43 -2.88 -9.01 -29.95
CA PRO A 43 -4.09 -8.47 -30.55
C PRO A 43 -5.27 -8.55 -29.57
N ILE A 44 -5.27 -7.66 -28.58
CA ILE A 44 -6.35 -7.46 -27.61
C ILE A 44 -7.13 -6.21 -28.01
N ASP A 45 -8.44 -6.19 -27.81
CA ASP A 45 -9.26 -5.02 -28.16
C ASP A 45 -8.94 -3.81 -27.26
N VAL A 46 -9.15 -2.61 -27.80
CA VAL A 46 -8.78 -1.35 -27.13
C VAL A 46 -9.51 -1.18 -25.80
N ASN A 47 -10.78 -1.59 -25.70
CA ASN A 47 -11.56 -1.44 -24.48
C ASN A 47 -10.98 -2.30 -23.36
N THR A 48 -10.66 -3.57 -23.64
CA THR A 48 -10.00 -4.45 -22.68
C THR A 48 -8.65 -3.89 -22.24
N LYS A 49 -7.82 -3.38 -23.17
CA LYS A 49 -6.53 -2.75 -22.82
C LYS A 49 -6.72 -1.57 -21.87
N THR A 50 -7.69 -0.70 -22.15
CA THR A 50 -8.00 0.46 -21.30
C THR A 50 -8.41 0.03 -19.90
N VAL A 51 -9.25 -1.01 -19.77
CA VAL A 51 -9.67 -1.56 -18.47
C VAL A 51 -8.47 -2.01 -17.65
N PHE A 52 -7.61 -2.84 -18.22
CA PHE A 52 -6.42 -3.30 -17.49
C PHE A 52 -5.47 -2.16 -17.13
N HIS A 53 -5.32 -1.15 -17.99
CA HIS A 53 -4.49 0.02 -17.71
C HIS A 53 -4.97 0.78 -16.47
N TYR A 54 -6.25 1.15 -16.40
CA TYR A 54 -6.72 1.92 -15.25
C TYR A 54 -6.79 1.04 -13.99
N VAL A 55 -7.17 -0.24 -14.08
CA VAL A 55 -7.18 -1.14 -12.91
C VAL A 55 -5.77 -1.27 -12.32
N TRP A 56 -4.76 -1.39 -13.18
CA TRP A 56 -3.37 -1.44 -12.74
C TRP A 56 -2.96 -0.17 -11.99
N HIS A 57 -3.26 1.00 -12.56
CA HIS A 57 -2.85 2.29 -12.01
C HIS A 57 -3.68 2.74 -10.79
N ILE A 58 -4.92 2.26 -10.62
CA ILE A 58 -5.70 2.48 -9.40
C ILE A 58 -4.93 1.95 -8.18
N ILE A 59 -4.34 0.75 -8.27
CA ILE A 59 -3.55 0.18 -7.17
C ILE A 59 -2.27 1.00 -6.91
N THR A 60 -1.61 1.50 -7.96
CA THR A 60 -0.48 2.43 -7.83
C THR A 60 -0.89 3.69 -7.07
N ALA A 61 -1.98 4.34 -7.51
CA ALA A 61 -2.45 5.58 -6.93
C ALA A 61 -2.88 5.39 -5.47
N GLU A 62 -3.58 4.29 -5.17
CA GLU A 62 -4.00 3.93 -3.81
C GLU A 62 -2.80 3.78 -2.88
N ASN A 63 -1.78 3.00 -3.27
CA ASN A 63 -0.56 2.85 -2.48
C ASN A 63 0.16 4.19 -2.24
N LEU A 64 0.23 5.05 -3.26
CA LEU A 64 0.85 6.38 -3.13
C LEU A 64 0.08 7.26 -2.14
N ILE A 65 -1.26 7.30 -2.25
CA ILE A 65 -2.14 8.07 -1.36
C ILE A 65 -1.99 7.59 0.08
N PHE A 66 -2.03 6.27 0.32
CA PHE A 66 -1.81 5.72 1.66
C PHE A 66 -0.43 6.09 2.21
N GLY A 67 0.60 6.02 1.37
CA GLY A 67 1.95 6.41 1.74
C GLY A 67 2.02 7.86 2.24
N ILE A 68 1.50 8.79 1.43
CA ILE A 68 1.47 10.22 1.76
C ILE A 68 0.68 10.49 3.05
N ILE A 69 -0.52 9.90 3.18
CA ILE A 69 -1.37 10.06 4.37
C ILE A 69 -0.63 9.54 5.63
N LEU A 70 0.01 8.38 5.55
CA LEU A 70 0.75 7.81 6.68
C LEU A 70 1.97 8.64 7.07
N LEU A 71 2.67 9.25 6.11
CA LEU A 71 3.74 10.19 6.39
C LEU A 71 3.23 11.42 7.15
N PHE A 72 2.07 11.98 6.77
CA PHE A 72 1.46 13.08 7.52
C PHE A 72 1.01 12.65 8.92
N MET A 73 0.38 11.47 9.02
CA MET A 73 -0.06 10.92 10.30
C MET A 73 1.13 10.65 11.24
N ALA A 74 2.30 10.28 10.72
CA ALA A 74 3.51 10.07 11.50
C ALA A 74 3.99 11.34 12.21
N LEU A 75 3.65 12.51 11.70
CA LEU A 75 4.00 13.83 12.26
C LEU A 75 2.88 14.43 13.12
N TYR A 76 1.72 13.77 13.17
CA TYR A 76 0.54 14.29 13.86
C TYR A 76 0.72 14.23 15.38
N LYS A 77 0.34 15.30 16.09
CA LYS A 77 0.57 15.42 17.54
C LYS A 77 -0.27 14.41 18.34
N ASP A 78 -1.55 14.36 18.04
CA ASP A 78 -2.51 13.50 18.74
C ASP A 78 -2.80 12.23 17.93
N LEU A 79 -2.04 11.18 18.21
CA LEU A 79 -2.11 9.92 17.45
C LEU A 79 -3.48 9.24 17.55
N THR A 80 -4.28 9.52 18.59
CA THR A 80 -5.59 8.91 18.77
C THR A 80 -6.57 9.33 17.68
N LYS A 81 -6.45 10.57 17.19
CA LYS A 81 -7.28 11.14 16.12
C LYS A 81 -7.01 10.52 14.75
N VAL A 82 -5.87 9.87 14.56
CA VAL A 82 -5.47 9.30 13.27
C VAL A 82 -5.51 7.75 13.25
N GLN A 83 -5.77 7.09 14.39
CA GLN A 83 -5.87 5.63 14.48
C GLN A 83 -6.98 5.06 13.57
N PHE A 84 -8.13 5.71 13.49
CA PHE A 84 -9.22 5.29 12.61
C PHE A 84 -8.77 5.20 11.14
N VAL A 85 -7.97 6.18 10.68
CA VAL A 85 -7.43 6.20 9.31
C VAL A 85 -6.46 5.03 9.10
N ALA A 86 -5.61 4.71 10.08
CA ALA A 86 -4.72 3.55 9.99
C ALA A 86 -5.51 2.22 9.88
N TYR A 87 -6.59 2.06 10.65
CA TYR A 87 -7.47 0.89 10.53
C TYR A 87 -8.16 0.82 9.17
N LEU A 88 -8.64 1.95 8.65
CA LEU A 88 -9.28 2.01 7.34
C LEU A 88 -8.30 1.59 6.23
N ILE A 89 -7.06 2.11 6.26
CA ILE A 89 -6.00 1.71 5.32
C ILE A 89 -5.74 0.20 5.43
N ALA A 90 -5.60 -0.33 6.64
CA ALA A 90 -5.38 -1.77 6.84
C ALA A 90 -6.52 -2.63 6.26
N ILE A 91 -7.78 -2.23 6.48
CA ILE A 91 -8.95 -2.93 5.94
C ILE A 91 -8.93 -2.91 4.41
N ILE A 92 -8.65 -1.77 3.78
CA ILE A 92 -8.60 -1.67 2.32
C ILE A 92 -7.49 -2.54 1.75
N LEU A 93 -6.29 -2.53 2.35
CA LEU A 93 -5.18 -3.38 1.94
C LEU A 93 -5.52 -4.88 2.02
N VAL A 94 -6.17 -5.31 3.09
CA VAL A 94 -6.62 -6.70 3.25
C VAL A 94 -7.72 -7.04 2.24
N ALA A 95 -8.71 -6.17 2.06
CA ALA A 95 -9.79 -6.40 1.10
C ALA A 95 -9.23 -6.54 -0.33
N ARG A 96 -8.30 -5.67 -0.72
CA ARG A 96 -7.60 -5.74 -2.00
C ARG A 96 -6.86 -7.06 -2.16
N TRP A 97 -6.11 -7.48 -1.14
CA TRP A 97 -5.40 -8.76 -1.16
C TRP A 97 -6.35 -9.95 -1.34
N VAL A 98 -7.48 -9.97 -0.61
CA VAL A 98 -8.50 -11.03 -0.72
C VAL A 98 -9.06 -11.11 -2.14
N VAL A 99 -9.35 -9.97 -2.76
CA VAL A 99 -9.83 -9.91 -4.15
C VAL A 99 -8.78 -10.51 -5.10
N ILE A 100 -7.52 -10.06 -5.02
CA ILE A 100 -6.43 -10.57 -5.89
C ILE A 100 -6.23 -12.08 -5.71
N LEU A 101 -6.19 -12.55 -4.46
CA LEU A 101 -6.02 -13.97 -4.14
C LEU A 101 -7.19 -14.79 -4.68
N PHE A 102 -8.43 -14.38 -4.42
CA PHE A 102 -9.63 -15.09 -4.86
C PHE A 102 -9.67 -15.27 -6.38
N PHE A 103 -9.49 -14.17 -7.13
CA PHE A 103 -9.54 -14.22 -8.58
C PHE A 103 -8.36 -15.02 -9.16
N THR A 104 -7.17 -14.93 -8.57
CA THR A 104 -6.02 -15.72 -9.04
C THR A 104 -6.22 -17.21 -8.79
N MET A 105 -6.71 -17.62 -7.62
CA MET A 105 -7.03 -19.03 -7.35
C MET A 105 -8.16 -19.55 -8.25
N ARG A 106 -9.12 -18.70 -8.62
CA ARG A 106 -10.26 -19.13 -9.45
C ARG A 106 -9.89 -19.29 -10.92
N TYR A 107 -9.04 -18.41 -11.46
CA TYR A 107 -8.79 -18.31 -12.89
C TYR A 107 -7.36 -18.68 -13.32
N ASN A 108 -6.39 -18.68 -12.40
CA ASN A 108 -4.99 -18.95 -12.71
C ASN A 108 -4.24 -19.67 -11.57
N LYS A 109 -4.68 -20.90 -11.25
CA LYS A 109 -4.17 -21.72 -10.14
C LYS A 109 -2.66 -21.97 -10.18
N GLY A 110 -2.05 -22.00 -11.38
CA GLY A 110 -0.61 -22.20 -11.56
C GLY A 110 0.24 -20.98 -11.19
N SER A 111 -0.37 -19.80 -11.03
CA SER A 111 0.32 -18.53 -10.78
C SER A 111 0.22 -18.05 -9.33
N VAL A 112 -0.22 -18.88 -8.38
CA VAL A 112 -0.31 -18.50 -6.96
C VAL A 112 1.05 -18.05 -6.41
N SER A 113 2.16 -18.60 -6.92
CA SER A 113 3.52 -18.19 -6.57
C SER A 113 3.79 -16.70 -6.85
N GLN A 114 3.10 -16.11 -7.83
CA GLN A 114 3.27 -14.71 -8.21
C GLN A 114 2.66 -13.74 -7.18
N ILE A 115 1.73 -14.20 -6.33
CA ILE A 115 1.09 -13.37 -5.28
C ILE A 115 1.86 -13.43 -3.96
N ILE A 116 2.84 -14.33 -3.81
CA ILE A 116 3.60 -14.49 -2.56
C ILE A 116 4.28 -13.18 -2.13
N PRO A 117 4.99 -12.44 -3.03
CA PRO A 117 5.63 -11.18 -2.64
C PRO A 117 4.61 -10.15 -2.11
N ASP A 118 3.48 -10.00 -2.80
CA ASP A 118 2.40 -9.08 -2.42
C ASP A 118 1.77 -9.47 -1.08
N THR A 119 1.63 -10.78 -0.84
CA THR A 119 1.12 -11.32 0.42
C THR A 119 2.05 -10.98 1.59
N ILE A 120 3.35 -11.21 1.42
CA ILE A 120 4.36 -10.89 2.45
C ILE A 120 4.35 -9.38 2.74
N ALA A 121 4.33 -8.55 1.68
CA ALA A 121 4.29 -7.10 1.82
C ALA A 121 3.07 -6.63 2.63
N ILE A 122 1.88 -7.16 2.34
CA ILE A 122 0.64 -6.77 3.02
C ILE A 122 0.63 -7.23 4.47
N VAL A 123 1.10 -8.44 4.77
CA VAL A 123 1.22 -8.92 6.17
C VAL A 123 2.13 -8.01 6.97
N ILE A 124 3.30 -7.65 6.43
CA ILE A 124 4.26 -6.75 7.09
C ILE A 124 3.63 -5.36 7.31
N VAL A 125 3.04 -4.77 6.27
CA VAL A 125 2.41 -3.45 6.35
C VAL A 125 1.29 -3.41 7.37
N VAL A 126 0.38 -4.39 7.35
CA VAL A 126 -0.76 -4.44 8.28
C VAL A 126 -0.27 -4.64 9.72
N ALA A 127 0.72 -5.50 9.94
CA ALA A 127 1.32 -5.69 11.27
C ALA A 127 1.93 -4.37 11.79
N LEU A 128 2.69 -3.66 10.96
CA LEU A 128 3.30 -2.38 11.34
C LEU A 128 2.26 -1.29 11.58
N LEU A 129 1.20 -1.21 10.78
CA LEU A 129 0.08 -0.28 11.01
C LEU A 129 -0.55 -0.54 12.39
N PHE A 130 -0.79 -1.80 12.72
CA PHE A 130 -1.35 -2.18 14.01
C PHE A 130 -0.42 -1.83 15.17
N LEU A 131 0.89 -2.05 15.05
CA LEU A 131 1.87 -1.58 16.03
C LEU A 131 1.86 -0.05 16.15
N GLY A 132 1.73 0.66 15.04
CA GLY A 132 1.59 2.11 15.00
C GLY A 132 0.38 2.62 15.78
N THR A 133 -0.75 1.91 15.73
CA THR A 133 -1.94 2.32 16.51
C THR A 133 -1.75 2.21 18.02
N ARG A 134 -0.80 1.38 18.48
CA ARG A 134 -0.51 1.17 19.92
C ARG A 134 0.50 2.16 20.49
N VAL A 135 1.10 3.02 19.66
CA VAL A 135 2.02 4.06 20.13
C VAL A 135 1.24 5.10 20.94
N LYS A 136 1.64 5.30 22.20
CA LYS A 136 1.06 6.35 23.05
C LYS A 136 1.56 7.72 22.62
N SER A 137 0.66 8.70 22.59
CA SER A 137 1.02 10.11 22.45
C SER A 137 2.01 10.49 23.56
N LYS A 138 3.13 11.12 23.21
CA LYS A 138 4.05 11.73 24.18
C LYS A 138 3.51 13.08 24.64
N GLU A 139 2.29 13.13 25.13
CA GLU A 139 1.75 14.27 25.87
C GLU A 139 1.73 13.88 27.35
N GLY A 140 2.70 14.40 28.12
CA GLY A 140 2.78 14.13 29.55
C GLY A 140 4.13 14.39 30.25
N ASN A 141 5.00 15.26 29.71
CA ASN A 141 6.07 15.88 30.49
C ASN A 141 6.10 17.37 30.12
N VAL A 142 5.16 18.13 30.70
CA VAL A 142 5.32 19.57 30.95
C VAL A 142 5.32 19.73 32.46
#